data_AF-A0A8X6U093-F1
#
_entry.id   AF-A0A8X6U093-F1
#
_cell.length_a   1.000
_cell.length_b   1.000
_cell.length_c   1.000
_cell.angle_alpha   90.00
_cell.angle_beta   90.00
_cell.angle_gamma   90.00
#
_symmetry.space_group_name_H-M   'P 1'
#
loop_
_entity.id
_entity.type
_entity.pdbx_description
1 polymer ?
#
loop_
_entity_poly.entity_id
_entity_poly.type
_entity_poly.pdbx_seq_one_letter_code
_entity_poly.pdbx_strand_id
1 'polypeptide(L)'
;MEIEKKVTLDIFLKINALSLLDNNYPEPEWIRIYAVGSKMNDTVGAGVRSRLFSQYVPVGKYDSRTAIETTALQHLSESLIVNKIKQITWELIMNGKIVELQRILSHVDKDGNERVDLLAKRGTKFHTEEITI
;
A
#
# COMPACT_ATOMS: atom_id res chain seq x y z
N MET A 1 -0.42 16.78 34.31
CA MET A 1 -0.10 16.57 32.89
C MET A 1 -1.13 15.58 32.35
N GLU A 2 -2.26 16.08 31.86
CA GLU A 2 -3.31 15.24 31.28
C GLU A 2 -2.87 14.85 29.87
N ILE A 3 -2.49 13.59 29.69
CA ILE A 3 -2.28 13.02 28.36
C ILE A 3 -3.67 12.61 27.87
N GLU A 4 -4.16 13.25 26.81
CA GLU A 4 -5.48 12.97 26.22
C GLU A 4 -5.62 11.48 25.89
N LYS A 5 -6.65 10.83 26.44
CA LYS A 5 -7.00 9.41 26.23
C LYS A 5 -6.95 8.96 24.75
N LYS A 6 -7.23 9.87 23.82
CA LYS A 6 -7.28 9.62 22.38
C LYS A 6 -5.88 9.34 21.79
N VAL A 7 -4.87 10.08 22.23
CA VAL A 7 -3.47 9.92 21.79
C VAL A 7 -2.90 8.59 22.30
N THR A 8 -3.24 8.23 23.54
CA THR A 8 -2.84 6.96 24.15
C THR A 8 -3.37 5.76 23.37
N LEU A 9 -4.63 5.80 22.91
CA LEU A 9 -5.25 4.71 22.17
C LEU A 9 -4.58 4.48 20.80
N ASP A 10 -4.28 5.55 20.07
CA ASP A 10 -3.64 5.46 18.75
C ASP A 10 -2.22 4.89 18.83
N ILE A 11 -1.46 5.27 19.87
CA ILE A 11 -0.12 4.72 20.12
C ILE A 11 -0.21 3.23 20.47
N PHE A 12 -1.16 2.83 21.32
CA PHE A 12 -1.35 1.42 21.69
C PHE A 12 -1.78 0.55 20.51
N LEU A 13 -2.73 1.03 19.69
CA LEU A 13 -3.16 0.32 18.48
C LEU A 13 -2.00 0.13 17.50
N LYS A 14 -1.16 1.16 17.36
CA LYS A 14 0.03 1.10 16.52
C LYS A 14 1.05 0.07 17.02
N ILE A 15 1.37 0.10 18.32
CA ILE A 15 2.32 -0.85 18.92
C ILE A 15 1.79 -2.28 18.79
N ASN A 16 0.50 -2.50 19.05
CA ASN A 16 -0.10 -3.83 18.95
C ASN A 16 -0.11 -4.35 17.52
N ALA A 17 -0.47 -3.53 16.53
CA ALA A 17 -0.47 -3.94 15.13
C ALA A 17 0.95 -4.29 14.62
N LEU A 18 1.96 -3.50 14.98
CA LEU A 18 3.36 -3.80 14.65
C LEU A 18 3.85 -5.07 15.34
N SER A 19 3.53 -5.23 16.63
CA SER A 19 3.87 -6.45 17.39
C SER A 19 3.21 -7.69 16.79
N LEU A 20 1.96 -7.58 16.30
CA LEU A 20 1.27 -8.66 15.62
C LEU A 20 1.97 -9.05 14.30
N LEU A 21 2.39 -8.06 13.51
CA LEU A 21 3.13 -8.28 12.27
C LEU A 21 4.49 -8.93 12.52
N ASP A 22 5.22 -8.47 13.52
CA ASP A 22 6.58 -8.96 13.79
C ASP A 22 6.58 -10.34 14.45
N ASN A 23 5.58 -10.65 15.29
CA ASN A 23 5.48 -11.95 15.95
C ASN A 23 4.90 -13.04 15.03
N ASN A 24 3.95 -12.70 14.15
CA ASN A 24 3.28 -13.69 13.30
C ASN A 24 3.86 -13.75 11.87
N TYR A 25 4.48 -12.67 11.40
CA TYR A 25 4.99 -12.54 10.01
C TYR A 25 6.36 -11.82 9.96
N PRO A 26 7.42 -12.40 10.57
CA PRO A 26 8.74 -11.75 10.64
C PRO A 26 9.43 -11.67 9.26
N GLU A 27 10.06 -10.54 8.94
CA GLU A 27 10.67 -10.26 7.62
C GLU A 27 11.79 -11.22 7.12
N PRO A 28 12.50 -11.99 7.97
CA PRO A 28 13.39 -13.04 7.48
C PRO A 28 12.63 -14.21 6.84
N GLU A 29 11.41 -14.49 7.31
CA GLU A 29 10.60 -15.65 6.93
C GLU A 29 9.47 -15.27 5.95
N TRP A 30 9.05 -14.00 5.98
CA TRP A 30 7.95 -13.47 5.17
C TRP A 30 8.40 -12.34 4.25
N ILE A 31 8.03 -12.43 2.98
CA ILE A 31 8.20 -11.32 2.04
C ILE A 31 7.01 -10.37 2.21
N ARG A 32 7.27 -9.17 2.75
CA ARG A 32 6.25 -8.12 2.86
C ARG A 32 6.09 -7.38 1.53
N ILE A 33 4.84 -7.20 1.11
CA ILE A 33 4.45 -6.40 -0.05
C ILE A 33 3.43 -5.37 0.43
N TYR A 34 3.78 -4.10 0.31
CA TYR A 34 2.96 -2.95 0.66
C TYR A 34 2.35 -2.37 -0.61
N ALA A 35 1.05 -2.09 -0.60
CA ALA A 35 0.36 -1.42 -1.69
C ALA A 35 -0.55 -0.33 -1.15
N VAL A 36 -0.57 0.84 -1.79
CA VAL A 36 -1.42 1.96 -1.38
C VAL A 36 -1.79 2.87 -2.55
N GLY A 37 -2.97 3.51 -2.45
CA GLY A 37 -3.33 4.67 -3.27
C GLY A 37 -3.11 5.97 -2.48
N SER A 38 -2.66 7.03 -3.15
CA SER A 38 -2.44 8.34 -2.53
C SER A 38 -2.93 9.46 -3.44
N LYS A 39 -3.47 10.52 -2.83
CA LYS A 39 -3.99 11.70 -3.52
C LYS A 39 -3.09 12.90 -3.24
N MET A 40 -2.72 13.64 -4.28
CA MET A 40 -2.20 15.00 -4.16
C MET A 40 -3.00 15.92 -5.08
N ASN A 41 -3.50 17.03 -4.52
CA ASN A 41 -4.48 17.89 -5.19
C ASN A 41 -5.63 17.02 -5.73
N ASP A 42 -6.00 17.11 -7.01
CA ASP A 42 -7.03 16.26 -7.61
C ASP A 42 -6.49 15.00 -8.27
N THR A 43 -5.18 14.80 -8.25
CA THR A 43 -4.53 13.65 -8.90
C THR A 43 -4.25 12.52 -7.93
N VAL A 44 -4.37 11.30 -8.44
CA VAL A 44 -4.22 10.06 -7.70
C VAL A 44 -3.10 9.26 -8.33
N GLY A 45 -2.26 8.71 -7.46
CA GLY A 45 -1.25 7.75 -7.82
C GLY A 45 -1.37 6.53 -6.92
N ALA A 46 -0.81 5.43 -7.38
CA ALA A 46 -0.77 4.19 -6.64
C ALA A 46 0.66 3.68 -6.58
N GLY A 47 1.02 3.04 -5.47
CA GLY A 47 2.38 2.56 -5.21
C GLY A 47 2.35 1.13 -4.71
N VAL A 48 3.38 0.37 -5.08
CA VAL A 48 3.71 -0.90 -4.43
C VAL A 48 5.18 -0.92 -4.03
N ARG A 49 5.47 -1.51 -2.87
CA ARG A 49 6.83 -1.68 -2.36
C ARG A 49 7.00 -3.04 -1.70
N SER A 50 8.15 -3.64 -1.94
CA SER A 50 8.70 -4.77 -1.19
C SER A 50 10.21 -4.54 -1.05
N ARG A 51 10.89 -5.33 -0.23
CA ARG A 51 12.37 -5.37 -0.23
C ARG A 51 12.96 -5.76 -1.60
N LEU A 52 12.15 -6.40 -2.45
CA LEU A 52 12.58 -6.90 -3.77
C LEU A 52 12.30 -5.92 -4.92
N PHE A 53 11.33 -5.01 -4.77
CA PHE A 53 10.91 -4.11 -5.85
C PHE A 53 10.17 -2.89 -5.31
N SER A 54 10.09 -1.82 -6.10
CA SER A 54 9.29 -0.62 -5.79
C SER A 54 8.83 0.03 -7.08
N GLN A 55 7.52 0.25 -7.23
CA GLN A 55 6.93 0.87 -8.43
C GLN A 55 5.72 1.76 -8.08
N TYR A 56 5.37 2.68 -8.98
CA TYR A 56 4.15 3.49 -8.90
C TYR A 56 3.49 3.65 -10.26
N VAL A 57 2.21 3.99 -10.25
CA VAL A 57 1.39 4.23 -11.47
C VAL A 57 0.53 5.47 -11.25
N PRO A 58 0.42 6.38 -12.25
CA PRO A 58 -0.63 7.40 -12.25
C PRO A 58 -2.01 6.74 -12.40
N VAL A 59 -2.97 7.16 -11.59
CA VAL A 59 -4.34 6.61 -11.60
C VAL A 59 -5.31 7.58 -12.28
N GLY A 60 -5.09 8.90 -12.14
CA GLY A 60 -5.95 9.93 -12.74
C GLY A 60 -6.57 10.85 -11.69
N LYS A 61 -7.73 11.46 -11.99
CA LYS A 61 -8.39 12.40 -11.07
C LYS A 61 -9.60 11.78 -10.37
N TYR A 62 -9.67 11.90 -9.03
CA TYR A 62 -10.80 11.38 -8.24
C TYR A 62 -11.10 12.23 -7.01
N ASP A 63 -12.38 12.42 -6.71
CA ASP A 63 -12.83 13.34 -5.66
C ASP A 63 -12.96 12.68 -4.28
N SER A 64 -13.28 11.39 -4.18
CA SER A 64 -13.52 10.73 -2.89
C SER A 64 -12.38 9.80 -2.46
N ARG A 65 -12.05 9.81 -1.16
CA ARG A 65 -10.97 8.98 -0.58
C ARG A 65 -11.20 7.48 -0.76
N THR A 66 -12.46 7.04 -0.70
CA THR A 66 -12.84 5.65 -0.94
C THR A 66 -12.71 5.28 -2.41
N ALA A 67 -13.09 6.16 -3.34
CA ALA A 67 -12.83 5.93 -4.77
C ALA A 67 -11.33 5.91 -5.06
N ILE A 68 -10.54 6.75 -4.38
CA ILE A 68 -9.08 6.75 -4.51
C ILE A 68 -8.50 5.39 -4.13
N GLU A 69 -8.83 4.85 -2.97
CA GLU A 69 -8.28 3.55 -2.55
C GLU A 69 -8.74 2.41 -3.47
N THR A 70 -10.05 2.33 -3.75
CA THR A 70 -10.62 1.25 -4.56
C THR A 70 -10.16 1.33 -6.01
N THR A 71 -10.16 2.51 -6.61
CA THR A 71 -9.75 2.70 -8.01
C THR A 71 -8.23 2.68 -8.17
N ALA A 72 -7.45 3.16 -7.20
CA ALA A 72 -6.01 2.94 -7.20
C ALA A 72 -5.68 1.45 -7.12
N LEU A 73 -6.39 0.69 -6.28
CA LEU A 73 -6.23 -0.76 -6.22
C LEU A 73 -6.70 -1.44 -7.51
N GLN A 74 -7.77 -0.96 -8.15
CA GLN A 74 -8.26 -1.51 -9.41
C GLN A 74 -7.29 -1.22 -10.57
N HIS A 75 -6.82 0.01 -10.73
CA HIS A 75 -5.80 0.34 -11.72
C HIS A 75 -4.45 -0.29 -11.41
N LEU A 76 -4.07 -0.42 -10.13
CA LEU A 76 -2.96 -1.28 -9.77
C LEU A 76 -3.24 -2.70 -10.25
N SER A 77 -4.42 -3.26 -9.99
CA SER A 77 -4.83 -4.63 -10.36
C SER A 77 -4.74 -4.92 -11.86
N GLU A 78 -4.96 -3.89 -12.68
CA GLU A 78 -4.89 -3.89 -14.14
C GLU A 78 -3.49 -3.51 -14.65
N SER A 79 -2.69 -2.83 -13.83
CA SER A 79 -1.32 -2.49 -14.16
C SER A 79 -0.44 -3.74 -14.24
N LEU A 80 0.59 -3.65 -15.08
CA LEU A 80 1.62 -4.68 -15.23
C LEU A 80 2.20 -5.12 -13.87
N ILE A 81 2.18 -4.23 -12.87
CA ILE A 81 2.70 -4.44 -11.53
C ILE A 81 1.87 -5.42 -10.72
N VAL A 82 0.54 -5.24 -10.63
CA VAL A 82 -0.27 -6.23 -9.90
C VAL A 82 -0.50 -7.47 -10.71
N ASN A 83 -0.46 -7.43 -12.04
CA ASN A 83 -0.39 -8.68 -12.80
C ASN A 83 0.88 -9.46 -12.43
N LYS A 84 2.01 -8.78 -12.22
CA LYS A 84 3.24 -9.42 -11.72
C LYS A 84 3.15 -9.84 -10.26
N ILE A 85 2.49 -9.08 -9.39
CA ILE A 85 2.24 -9.49 -7.99
C ILE A 85 1.28 -10.67 -7.94
N LYS A 86 0.17 -10.64 -8.67
CA LYS A 86 -0.77 -11.76 -8.83
C LYS A 86 -0.03 -12.99 -9.35
N GLN A 87 0.82 -12.84 -10.35
CA GLN A 87 1.64 -13.93 -10.86
C GLN A 87 2.60 -14.48 -9.79
N ILE A 88 3.36 -13.62 -9.11
CA ILE A 88 4.27 -14.02 -8.02
C ILE A 88 3.48 -14.69 -6.88
N THR A 89 2.35 -14.12 -6.48
CA THR A 89 1.43 -14.67 -5.48
C THR A 89 0.92 -16.04 -5.90
N TRP A 90 0.50 -16.20 -7.16
CA TRP A 90 0.08 -17.48 -7.70
C TRP A 90 1.22 -18.50 -7.70
N GLU A 91 2.41 -18.13 -8.16
CA GLU A 91 3.59 -19.00 -8.15
C GLU A 91 3.96 -19.41 -6.72
N LEU A 92 3.89 -18.49 -5.75
CA LEU A 92 4.14 -18.79 -4.35
C LEU A 92 3.11 -19.78 -3.78
N ILE A 93 1.82 -19.56 -4.04
CA ILE A 93 0.75 -20.47 -3.61
C ILE A 93 0.93 -21.85 -4.24
N MET A 94 1.21 -21.91 -5.54
CA MET A 94 1.43 -23.18 -6.27
C MET A 94 2.67 -23.93 -5.76
N ASN A 95 3.67 -23.23 -5.21
CA ASN A 95 4.83 -23.81 -4.55
C ASN A 95 4.61 -24.09 -3.04
N GLY A 96 3.36 -24.11 -2.59
CA GLY A 96 2.99 -24.43 -1.21
C GLY A 96 3.35 -23.35 -0.19
N LYS A 97 3.58 -22.10 -0.61
CA LYS A 97 3.83 -20.97 0.28
C LYS A 97 2.50 -20.36 0.74
N ILE A 98 2.48 -19.89 1.97
CA ILE A 98 1.33 -19.20 2.56
C ILE A 98 1.37 -17.73 2.13
N VAL A 99 0.22 -17.21 1.71
CA VAL A 99 0.04 -15.79 1.40
C VAL A 99 -1.02 -15.24 2.33
N GLU A 100 -0.65 -14.22 3.10
CA GLU A 100 -1.53 -13.53 4.02
C GLU A 100 -1.76 -12.09 3.53
N LEU A 101 -3.03 -11.70 3.36
CA LEU A 101 -3.40 -10.34 2.95
C LEU A 101 -3.95 -9.59 4.16
N GLN A 102 -3.29 -8.50 4.54
CA GLN A 102 -3.70 -7.68 5.69
C GLN A 102 -3.83 -6.21 5.31
N ARG A 103 -4.89 -5.58 5.81
CA ARG A 103 -5.03 -4.12 5.75
C ARG A 103 -4.30 -3.51 6.94
N ILE A 104 -3.18 -2.84 6.67
CA ILE A 104 -2.44 -2.11 7.70
C ILE A 104 -3.04 -0.69 7.82
N LEU A 105 -3.35 -0.26 9.04
CA LEU A 105 -3.81 1.10 9.30
C LEU A 105 -2.75 2.13 8.86
N SER A 106 -3.18 3.22 8.24
CA SER A 106 -2.30 4.33 7.86
C SER A 106 -1.51 4.83 9.08
N HIS A 107 -0.26 5.21 8.87
CA HIS A 107 0.65 5.75 9.91
C HIS A 107 1.08 4.78 11.02
N VAL A 108 0.74 3.49 10.93
CA VAL A 108 1.17 2.46 11.90
C VAL A 108 2.55 1.90 11.55
N ASP A 109 2.79 1.51 10.30
CA ASP A 109 4.11 1.05 9.83
C ASP A 109 4.87 2.19 9.16
N LYS A 110 5.74 2.84 9.94
CA LYS A 110 6.47 4.04 9.50
C LYS A 110 7.41 3.77 8.34
N ASP A 111 8.00 2.57 8.20
CA ASP A 111 8.96 2.36 7.11
C ASP A 111 8.28 1.80 5.87
N GLY A 112 7.47 0.74 5.99
CA GLY A 112 6.81 0.14 4.83
C GLY A 112 5.72 1.02 4.24
N ASN A 113 4.76 1.42 5.08
CA ASN A 113 3.54 2.12 4.66
C ASN A 113 3.81 3.56 4.20
N GLU A 114 4.67 4.31 4.92
CA GLU A 114 5.00 5.69 4.52
C GLU A 114 5.85 5.73 3.25
N ARG A 115 6.78 4.77 3.06
CA ARG A 115 7.57 4.71 1.82
C ARG A 115 6.72 4.37 0.61
N VAL A 116 5.74 3.47 0.75
CA VAL A 116 4.82 3.19 -0.37
C VAL A 116 3.85 4.35 -0.62
N ASP A 117 3.46 5.11 0.41
CA ASP A 117 2.67 6.34 0.23
C ASP A 117 3.45 7.42 -0.51
N LEU A 118 4.73 7.64 -0.16
CA LEU A 118 5.61 8.54 -0.91
C LEU A 118 5.77 8.10 -2.38
N LEU A 119 5.80 6.78 -2.62
CA LEU A 119 5.88 6.21 -3.95
C LEU A 119 4.59 6.44 -4.74
N ALA A 120 3.43 6.23 -4.13
CA ALA A 120 2.12 6.53 -4.71
C ALA A 120 1.98 8.03 -5.02
N LYS A 121 2.46 8.92 -4.15
CA LYS A 121 2.52 10.36 -4.39
C LYS A 121 3.38 10.74 -5.60
N ARG A 122 4.42 9.97 -5.96
CA ARG A 122 5.14 10.21 -7.22
C ARG A 122 4.26 9.95 -8.43
N GLY A 123 3.38 8.95 -8.36
CA GLY A 123 2.38 8.67 -9.40
C GLY A 123 1.40 9.81 -9.64
N THR A 124 1.14 10.64 -8.62
CA THR A 124 0.26 11.82 -8.76
C THR A 124 0.86 12.92 -9.65
N LYS A 125 2.19 12.92 -9.83
CA LYS A 125 2.90 13.97 -10.58
C LYS A 125 2.89 13.76 -12.10
N PHE A 126 2.56 12.56 -12.56
CA PHE A 126 2.42 12.28 -13.98
C PHE A 126 0.97 12.60 -14.36
N HIS A 127 0.77 13.68 -15.10
CA HIS A 127 -0.52 13.95 -15.72
C HIS A 127 -0.80 12.79 -16.68
N THR A 128 -1.96 12.15 -16.51
CA THR A 128 -2.61 11.46 -17.61
C THR A 128 -2.74 12.49 -18.74
N GLU A 129 -1.83 12.44 -19.70
CA GLU A 129 -2.15 12.89 -21.04
C GLU A 129 -3.38 12.07 -21.43
N GLU A 130 -4.52 12.73 -21.64
CA GLU A 130 -5.68 12.11 -22.25
C GLU A 130 -5.22 11.56 -23.61
N ILE A 131 -5.02 10.25 -23.70
CA ILE A 131 -4.96 9.57 -24.98
C ILE A 131 -6.37 9.69 -25.56
N THR A 132 -6.58 10.74 -26.34
CA THR A 132 -7.73 10.85 -27.21
C THR A 132 -7.49 9.85 -28.33
N ILE A 133 -8.31 8.79 -28.39
CA ILE A 133 -8.34 7.82 -29.49
C ILE A 133 -8.89 8.51 -30.74
#